data_AF-A0YXW5-F1
#
_entry.id   AF-A0YXW5-F1
#
_cell.length_a   1.000
_cell.length_b   1.000
_cell.length_c   1.000
_cell.angle_alpha   90.00
_cell.angle_beta   90.00
_cell.angle_gamma   90.00
#
_symmetry.space_group_name_H-M   'P 1'
#
loop_
_entity.id
_entity.type
_entity.pdbx_description
1 polymer ?
#
loop_
_entity_poly.entity_id
_entity_poly.type
_entity_poly.pdbx_seq_one_letter_code
_entity_poly.pdbx_strand_id
1 'polypeptide(L)'
;MAMKGRPEYLARGLALGVFAGWFPFFGLQILMGVSLAVVFRGHKLLAAAGTWVSNPLTYVPIYLFTYKLGRLLLGSQQPLFEDWESLHSIEDILAVGAEFAICLLFGCFVMGITSGILTYFASLKIIRHWRKQQVKQVWNLHQISSKIPPKRRKPELGES
;
A
#
# COMPACT_ATOMS: atom_id res chain seq x y z
N MET A 1 -17.10 12.44 4.84
CA MET A 1 -17.23 10.98 5.07
C MET A 1 -16.00 10.48 5.83
N ALA A 2 -15.96 10.66 7.16
CA ALA A 2 -14.81 10.28 7.98
C ALA A 2 -14.81 8.76 8.18
N MET A 3 -13.85 8.04 7.60
CA MET A 3 -13.74 6.59 7.77
C MET A 3 -13.53 6.26 9.26
N LYS A 4 -14.59 5.75 9.92
CA LYS A 4 -14.68 5.38 11.34
C LYS A 4 -13.81 4.17 11.73
N GLY A 5 -12.80 3.79 10.94
CA GLY A 5 -11.89 2.68 11.26
C GLY A 5 -10.82 3.10 12.27
N ARG A 6 -10.42 2.22 13.19
CA ARG A 6 -9.22 2.45 14.03
C ARG A 6 -8.00 2.74 13.13
N PRO A 7 -7.08 3.65 13.47
CA PRO A 7 -5.90 3.95 12.64
C PRO A 7 -5.10 2.70 12.28
N GLU A 8 -5.00 1.75 13.20
CA GLU A 8 -4.36 0.45 12.96
C GLU A 8 -5.08 -0.37 11.87
N TYR A 9 -6.40 -0.35 11.81
CA TYR A 9 -7.19 -1.08 10.82
C TYR A 9 -6.92 -0.58 9.39
N LEU A 10 -6.83 0.74 9.23
CA LEU A 10 -6.54 1.39 7.95
C LEU A 10 -5.09 1.13 7.53
N ALA A 11 -4.14 1.32 8.45
CA ALA A 11 -2.72 1.10 8.20
C ALA A 11 -2.40 -0.37 7.86
N ARG A 12 -3.04 -1.34 8.53
CA ARG A 12 -2.90 -2.78 8.20
C ARG A 12 -3.37 -3.08 6.78
N GLY A 13 -4.54 -2.54 6.41
CA GLY A 13 -5.08 -2.72 5.06
C GLY A 13 -4.09 -2.22 4.01
N LEU A 14 -3.62 -0.98 4.15
CA LEU A 14 -2.68 -0.38 3.19
C LEU A 14 -1.35 -1.15 3.12
N ALA A 15 -0.77 -1.52 4.26
CA ALA A 15 0.49 -2.27 4.32
C ALA A 15 0.43 -3.62 3.60
N LEU A 16 -0.65 -4.38 3.80
CA LEU A 16 -0.87 -5.66 3.12
C LEU A 16 -1.12 -5.48 1.62
N GLY A 17 -1.77 -4.38 1.23
CA GLY A 17 -1.92 -3.99 -0.16
C GLY A 17 -0.57 -3.69 -0.83
N VAL A 18 0.27 -2.88 -0.18
CA VAL A 18 1.61 -2.58 -0.70
C VAL A 18 2.46 -3.84 -0.80
N PHE A 19 2.44 -4.70 0.22
CA PHE A 19 3.10 -6.01 0.18
C PHE A 19 2.69 -6.82 -1.05
N ALA A 20 1.37 -6.96 -1.29
CA ALA A 20 0.86 -7.70 -2.45
C ALA A 20 1.20 -7.02 -3.79
N GLY A 21 1.31 -5.69 -3.82
CA GLY A 21 1.66 -4.91 -5.01
C GLY A 21 3.11 -5.05 -5.47
N TRP A 22 3.99 -5.65 -4.66
CA TRP A 22 5.35 -6.00 -5.09
C TRP A 22 5.40 -7.26 -5.94
N PHE A 23 4.36 -8.09 -5.90
CA PHE A 23 4.33 -9.31 -6.69
C PHE A 23 3.85 -9.02 -8.12
N PRO A 24 4.52 -9.55 -9.16
CA PRO A 24 4.19 -9.32 -10.56
C PRO A 24 2.94 -10.09 -11.03
N PHE A 25 1.92 -10.20 -10.17
CA PHE A 25 0.67 -10.86 -10.49
C PHE A 25 -0.38 -9.81 -10.89
N PHE A 26 -0.37 -9.40 -12.15
CA PHE A 26 -1.34 -8.44 -12.67
C PHE A 26 -2.78 -8.91 -12.41
N GLY A 27 -3.58 -8.07 -11.75
CA GLY A 27 -4.94 -8.40 -11.30
C GLY A 27 -4.99 -9.25 -10.03
N LEU A 28 -4.25 -10.36 -9.97
CA LEU A 28 -4.18 -11.25 -8.79
C LEU A 28 -3.60 -10.58 -7.55
N GLN A 29 -2.75 -9.55 -7.70
CA GLN A 29 -2.23 -8.76 -6.58
C GLN A 29 -3.36 -8.14 -5.74
N ILE A 30 -4.45 -7.67 -6.37
CA ILE A 30 -5.60 -7.11 -5.66
C ILE A 30 -6.26 -8.21 -4.83
N LEU A 31 -6.47 -9.39 -5.44
CA LEU A 31 -7.05 -10.54 -4.75
C LEU A 31 -6.17 -10.96 -3.57
N MET A 32 -4.86 -11.03 -3.75
CA MET A 32 -3.89 -11.36 -2.71
C MET A 32 -3.94 -10.32 -1.58
N GLY A 33 -3.85 -9.02 -1.89
CA GLY A 33 -3.89 -7.94 -0.92
C GLY A 33 -5.20 -7.89 -0.14
N VAL A 34 -6.34 -8.06 -0.81
CA VAL A 34 -7.67 -8.12 -0.18
C VAL A 34 -7.82 -9.38 0.68
N SER A 35 -7.35 -10.54 0.21
CA SER A 35 -7.39 -11.79 0.97
C SER A 35 -6.56 -11.69 2.24
N LEU A 36 -5.34 -11.15 2.14
CA LEU A 36 -4.50 -10.86 3.29
C LEU A 36 -5.20 -9.87 4.24
N ALA A 37 -5.83 -8.81 3.72
CA ALA A 37 -6.58 -7.88 4.55
C ALA A 37 -7.78 -8.54 5.25
N VAL A 38 -8.45 -9.52 4.63
CA VAL A 38 -9.49 -10.30 5.29
C VAL A 38 -8.92 -11.10 6.46
N VAL A 39 -7.83 -11.84 6.22
CA VAL A 39 -7.17 -12.70 7.22
C VAL A 39 -6.66 -11.88 8.41
N PHE A 40 -5.93 -10.80 8.14
CA PHE A 40 -5.33 -9.93 9.16
C PHE A 40 -6.29 -8.85 9.71
N ARG A 41 -7.58 -8.93 9.35
CA ARG A 41 -8.62 -7.98 9.77
C ARG A 41 -8.22 -6.52 9.50
N GLY A 42 -7.77 -6.23 8.29
CA GLY A 42 -7.42 -4.91 7.77
C GLY A 42 -8.46 -4.37 6.77
N HIS A 43 -8.33 -3.09 6.42
CA HIS A 43 -9.28 -2.43 5.52
C HIS A 43 -9.13 -2.89 4.06
N LYS A 44 -10.11 -3.66 3.56
CA LYS A 44 -10.11 -4.25 2.21
C LYS A 44 -9.91 -3.24 1.08
N LEU A 45 -10.64 -2.11 1.09
CA LEU A 45 -10.48 -1.10 0.03
C LEU A 45 -9.10 -0.43 0.02
N LEU A 46 -8.51 -0.20 1.20
CA LEU A 46 -7.16 0.35 1.29
C LEU A 46 -6.12 -0.70 0.91
N ALA A 47 -6.39 -1.98 1.14
CA ALA A 47 -5.54 -3.05 0.63
C ALA A 47 -5.56 -3.09 -0.91
N ALA A 48 -6.75 -3.03 -1.53
CA ALA A 48 -6.86 -2.92 -2.98
C ALA A 48 -6.17 -1.66 -3.54
N ALA A 49 -6.32 -0.51 -2.86
CA ALA A 49 -5.63 0.72 -3.25
C ALA A 49 -4.10 0.62 -3.07
N GLY A 50 -3.65 -0.09 -2.02
CA GLY A 50 -2.23 -0.30 -1.74
C GLY A 50 -1.52 -1.12 -2.82
N THR A 51 -2.24 -2.00 -3.53
CA THR A 51 -1.64 -2.76 -4.65
C THR A 51 -1.36 -1.89 -5.88
N TRP A 52 -1.94 -0.68 -5.95
CA TRP A 52 -1.76 0.27 -7.05
C TRP A 52 -0.63 1.29 -6.80
N VAL A 53 0.20 1.07 -5.77
CA VAL A 53 1.34 1.96 -5.47
C VAL A 53 2.35 2.02 -6.63
N SER A 54 2.48 0.95 -7.40
CA SER A 54 3.39 0.86 -8.53
C SER A 54 2.66 1.13 -9.84
N ASN A 55 3.01 2.23 -10.51
CA ASN A 55 2.42 2.60 -11.79
C ASN A 55 2.97 1.64 -12.89
N PRO A 56 2.17 1.22 -13.90
CA PRO A 56 2.63 0.35 -14.98
C PRO A 56 3.96 0.76 -15.62
N LEU A 57 4.24 2.05 -15.70
CA LEU A 57 5.49 2.59 -16.24
C LEU A 57 6.72 2.31 -15.36
N THR A 58 6.53 2.18 -14.04
CA THR A 58 7.61 1.96 -13.06
C THR A 58 7.87 0.49 -12.75
N TYR A 59 7.03 -0.45 -13.19
CA TYR A 59 7.25 -1.88 -12.92
C TYR A 59 8.55 -2.40 -13.53
N VAL A 60 8.90 -1.98 -14.74
CA VAL A 60 10.11 -2.46 -15.42
C VAL A 60 11.38 -2.19 -14.58
N PRO A 61 11.69 -0.94 -14.17
CA PRO A 61 12.86 -0.69 -13.33
C PRO A 61 12.75 -1.32 -11.95
N ILE A 62 11.55 -1.37 -11.36
CA ILE A 62 11.32 -2.00 -10.05
C ILE A 62 11.64 -3.49 -10.09
N TYR A 63 11.14 -4.23 -11.09
CA TYR A 63 11.35 -5.67 -11.18
C TYR A 63 12.77 -6.05 -11.55
N LEU A 64 13.44 -5.23 -12.37
CA LEU A 64 14.88 -5.39 -12.59
C LEU A 64 15.67 -5.21 -11.29
N PHE A 65 15.29 -4.21 -10.47
CA PHE A 65 15.91 -3.99 -9.18
C PHE A 65 15.64 -5.14 -8.20
N THR A 66 14.39 -5.60 -8.06
CA THR A 66 14.05 -6.72 -7.17
C THR A 66 14.71 -8.02 -7.61
N TYR A 67 14.80 -8.27 -8.91
CA TYR A 67 15.51 -9.42 -9.44
C TYR A 67 17.00 -9.38 -9.10
N LYS A 68 17.67 -8.24 -9.31
CA LYS A 68 19.09 -8.06 -8.92
C LYS A 68 19.29 -8.29 -7.42
N LEU A 69 18.36 -7.80 -6.61
CA LEU A 69 18.35 -8.03 -5.16
C LEU A 69 18.18 -9.52 -4.83
N GLY A 70 17.20 -10.18 -5.44
CA GLY A 70 16.95 -11.61 -5.24
C GLY A 70 18.14 -12.47 -5.65
N ARG A 71 18.75 -12.18 -6.81
CA ARG A 71 20.00 -12.81 -7.25
C ARG A 71 21.13 -12.64 -6.25
N LEU A 72 21.34 -11.41 -5.78
CA LEU A 72 22.38 -11.11 -4.80
C LEU A 72 22.17 -11.91 -3.50
N LEU A 73 20.91 -12.03 -3.06
CA LEU A 73 20.56 -12.75 -1.83
C LEU A 73 20.64 -14.27 -2.00
N LEU A 74 20.28 -14.82 -3.16
CA LEU A 74 20.34 -16.25 -3.45
C LEU A 74 21.72 -16.72 -3.94
N GLY A 75 22.64 -15.79 -4.23
CA GLY A 75 23.95 -16.09 -4.79
C GLY A 75 23.90 -16.57 -6.25
N SER A 76 22.80 -16.31 -6.97
CA SER A 76 22.64 -16.74 -8.36
C SER A 76 23.49 -15.88 -9.31
N GLN A 77 24.36 -16.55 -10.08
CA GLN A 77 25.26 -15.94 -11.05
C GLN A 77 24.67 -15.87 -12.46
N GLN A 78 23.47 -16.42 -12.69
CA GLN A 78 22.90 -16.53 -14.03
C GLN A 78 22.63 -15.15 -14.66
N PRO A 79 23.26 -14.84 -15.80
CA PRO A 79 23.06 -13.56 -16.47
C PRO A 79 21.66 -13.48 -17.07
N LEU A 80 21.02 -12.31 -16.94
CA LEU A 80 19.62 -12.13 -17.37
C LEU A 80 19.48 -12.09 -18.90
N PHE A 81 20.59 -11.83 -19.63
CA PHE A 81 20.57 -11.57 -21.07
C PHE A 81 21.80 -12.06 -21.86
N GLU A 82 22.77 -12.75 -21.24
CA GLU A 82 24.06 -13.02 -21.92
C GLU A 82 24.07 -14.34 -22.68
N ASP A 83 23.28 -15.34 -22.28
CA ASP A 83 23.39 -16.70 -22.84
C ASP A 83 22.21 -17.09 -23.73
N TRP A 84 21.84 -16.24 -24.70
CA TRP A 84 20.83 -16.63 -25.70
C TRP A 84 21.29 -17.79 -26.58
N GLU A 85 22.61 -17.99 -26.70
CA GLU A 85 23.22 -19.12 -27.40
C GLU A 85 23.16 -20.42 -26.60
N SER A 86 22.90 -20.42 -25.29
CA SER A 86 22.84 -21.67 -24.50
C SER A 86 21.44 -22.29 -24.46
N LEU A 87 20.42 -21.62 -25.00
CA LEU A 87 19.03 -22.07 -24.99
C LEU A 87 18.73 -22.95 -26.20
N HIS A 88 19.12 -24.23 -26.13
CA HIS A 88 18.90 -25.19 -27.23
C HIS A 88 17.65 -26.05 -27.03
N SER A 89 17.18 -26.19 -25.79
CA SER A 89 16.02 -27.02 -25.44
C SER A 89 14.95 -26.26 -24.65
N ILE A 90 13.72 -26.76 -24.68
CA ILE A 90 12.61 -26.23 -23.85
C ILE A 90 12.93 -26.38 -22.35
N GLU A 91 13.67 -27.43 -21.98
CA GLU A 91 14.10 -27.65 -20.59
C GLU A 91 15.04 -26.54 -20.09
N ASP A 92 15.98 -26.06 -20.93
CA ASP A 92 16.88 -24.96 -20.59
C ASP A 92 16.10 -23.66 -20.38
N ILE A 93 15.11 -23.40 -21.25
CA ILE A 93 14.22 -22.24 -21.13
C ILE A 93 13.41 -22.29 -19.84
N LEU A 94 12.87 -23.46 -19.49
CA LEU A 94 12.12 -23.65 -18.25
C LEU A 94 13.01 -23.51 -17.01
N ALA A 95 14.24 -24.03 -17.05
CA ALA A 95 15.19 -23.92 -15.95
C ALA A 95 15.60 -22.46 -15.69
N VAL A 96 15.98 -21.72 -16.73
CA VAL A 96 16.33 -20.30 -16.64
C VAL A 96 15.11 -19.47 -16.20
N GLY A 97 13.93 -19.76 -16.75
CA GLY A 97 12.68 -19.10 -16.36
C GLY A 97 12.29 -19.35 -14.91
N ALA A 98 12.47 -20.58 -14.41
CA ALA A 98 12.20 -20.95 -13.03
C ALA A 98 13.17 -20.25 -12.07
N GLU A 99 14.47 -20.25 -12.36
CA GLU A 99 15.47 -19.54 -11.55
C GLU A 99 15.21 -18.03 -11.53
N PHE A 100 14.83 -17.47 -12.69
CA PHE A 100 14.40 -16.08 -12.80
C PHE A 100 13.20 -15.78 -11.91
N ALA A 101 12.15 -16.60 -11.99
CA ALA A 101 10.95 -16.47 -11.18
C ALA A 101 11.27 -16.59 -9.68
N ILE A 102 12.11 -17.54 -9.27
CA ILE A 102 12.50 -17.73 -7.87
C ILE A 102 13.25 -16.49 -7.35
N CYS A 103 14.28 -16.02 -8.07
CA CYS A 103 15.02 -14.82 -7.69
C CYS A 103 14.10 -13.60 -7.62
N LEU A 104 13.23 -13.42 -8.61
CA LEU A 104 12.29 -12.31 -8.65
C LEU A 104 11.31 -12.37 -7.47
N LEU A 105 10.65 -13.51 -7.25
CA LEU A 105 9.67 -13.69 -6.18
C LEU A 105 10.31 -13.52 -4.80
N PHE A 106 11.55 -13.99 -4.61
CA PHE A 106 12.28 -13.79 -3.37
C PHE A 106 12.62 -12.32 -3.15
N GLY A 107 13.08 -11.62 -4.19
CA GLY A 107 13.29 -10.17 -4.15
C GLY A 107 12.01 -9.40 -3.83
N CYS A 108 10.90 -9.76 -4.46
CA CYS A 108 9.57 -9.20 -4.20
C CYS A 108 9.11 -9.48 -2.76
N PHE A 109 9.39 -10.65 -2.21
CA PHE A 109 9.04 -10.99 -0.83
C PHE A 109 9.81 -10.10 0.17
N VAL A 110 11.12 -9.94 -0.01
CA VAL A 110 11.96 -9.08 0.84
C VAL A 110 11.54 -7.62 0.73
N MET A 111 11.36 -7.12 -0.50
CA MET A 111 10.93 -5.73 -0.74
C MET A 111 9.48 -5.48 -0.30
N GLY A 112 8.61 -6.46 -0.46
CA GLY A 112 7.23 -6.44 0.02
C GLY A 112 7.17 -6.33 1.55
N ILE A 113 7.97 -7.11 2.28
CA ILE A 113 8.02 -7.03 3.75
C ILE A 113 8.55 -5.67 4.19
N THR A 114 9.70 -5.24 3.66
CA THR A 114 10.34 -3.98 4.07
C THR A 114 9.43 -2.78 3.79
N SER A 115 8.87 -2.69 2.58
CA SER A 115 7.93 -1.63 2.21
C SER A 115 6.61 -1.74 2.98
N GLY A 116 6.05 -2.93 3.18
CA GLY A 116 4.81 -3.14 3.94
C GLY A 116 4.95 -2.67 5.38
N ILE A 117 6.06 -2.99 6.05
CA ILE A 117 6.39 -2.50 7.39
C ILE A 117 6.50 -0.96 7.39
N LEU A 118 7.22 -0.40 6.42
CA LEU A 118 7.40 1.04 6.30
C LEU A 118 6.07 1.77 6.06
N THR A 119 5.22 1.24 5.19
CA THR A 119 3.87 1.73 4.92
C THR A 119 2.99 1.65 6.16
N TYR A 120 3.07 0.59 6.96
CA TYR A 120 2.30 0.46 8.19
C TYR A 120 2.64 1.59 9.18
N PHE A 121 3.93 1.80 9.45
CA PHE A 121 4.38 2.84 10.37
C PHE A 121 4.12 4.26 9.84
N ALA A 122 4.38 4.50 8.55
CA ALA A 122 4.08 5.77 7.90
C ALA A 122 2.58 6.10 7.99
N SER A 123 1.73 5.14 7.64
CA SER A 123 0.27 5.29 7.70
C SER A 123 -0.22 5.56 9.12
N LEU A 124 0.30 4.83 10.11
CA LEU A 124 -0.01 5.06 11.51
C LEU A 124 0.37 6.47 11.95
N LYS A 125 1.59 6.92 11.65
CA LYS A 125 2.07 8.26 12.00
C LYS A 125 1.19 9.33 11.37
N ILE A 126 0.91 9.22 10.06
CA ILE A 126 0.10 10.19 9.33
C ILE A 126 -1.32 10.25 9.89
N ILE A 127 -1.99 9.10 10.03
CA ILE A 127 -3.39 9.06 10.50
C ILE A 127 -3.50 9.55 11.95
N ARG A 128 -2.56 9.17 12.84
CA ARG A 128 -2.54 9.64 14.23
C ARG A 128 -2.28 11.14 14.31
N HIS A 129 -1.34 11.65 13.50
CA HIS A 129 -1.04 13.07 13.46
C HIS A 129 -2.25 13.88 12.99
N TRP A 130 -2.91 13.45 11.92
CA TRP A 130 -4.09 14.11 11.37
C TRP A 130 -5.28 14.08 12.34
N ARG A 131 -5.51 12.96 13.04
CA ARG A 131 -6.55 12.90 14.08
C ARG A 131 -6.29 13.87 15.24
N LYS A 132 -5.04 14.01 15.67
CA LYS A 132 -4.67 14.95 16.74
C LYS A 132 -4.96 16.40 16.35
N GLN A 133 -4.76 16.75 15.06
CA GLN A 133 -5.08 18.08 14.55
C GLN A 133 -6.59 18.32 14.42
N GLN A 134 -7.36 17.33 13.99
CA GLN A 134 -8.82 17.43 13.88
C GLN A 134 -9.51 17.69 15.24
N VAL A 135 -9.04 17.02 16.32
CA VAL A 135 -9.56 17.27 17.68
C VAL A 135 -9.25 18.70 18.15
N LYS A 136 -8.09 19.26 17.77
CA LYS A 136 -7.77 20.67 18.04
C LYS A 136 -8.68 21.64 17.26
N GLN A 137 -9.00 21.33 16.01
CA GLN A 137 -9.86 22.18 15.19
C GLN A 137 -11.31 22.22 15.71
N VAL A 138 -11.87 21.09 16.13
CA VAL A 138 -13.22 21.05 16.73
C VAL A 138 -13.27 21.82 18.05
N TRP A 139 -12.22 21.72 18.88
CA TRP A 139 -12.13 22.51 20.12
C TRP A 139 -12.01 24.02 19.87
N ASN A 140 -11.22 24.44 18.86
CA ASN A 140 -11.15 25.85 18.46
C ASN A 140 -12.50 26.37 17.96
N LEU A 141 -13.25 25.57 17.20
CA LEU A 141 -14.59 25.94 16.72
C LEU A 141 -15.59 26.07 17.87
N HIS A 142 -15.53 25.21 18.90
CA HIS A 142 -16.35 25.36 20.11
C HIS A 142 -16.00 26.65 20.88
N GLN A 143 -14.71 26.99 21.01
CA GLN A 143 -14.30 28.25 21.66
C GLN A 143 -14.68 29.50 20.87
N ILE A 144 -14.71 29.42 19.54
CA ILE A 144 -15.18 30.52 18.69
C ILE A 144 -16.71 30.62 18.78
N SER A 145 -17.43 29.50 18.72
CA SER A 145 -18.89 29.46 18.82
C SER A 145 -19.42 29.94 20.18
N SER A 146 -18.69 29.71 21.28
CA SER A 146 -19.07 30.21 22.61
C SER A 146 -18.86 31.72 22.78
N LYS A 147 -18.09 32.36 21.90
CA LYS A 147 -17.86 33.82 21.91
C LYS A 147 -18.83 34.60 21.04
N ILE A 148 -19.65 33.93 20.23
CA ILE A 148 -20.64 34.56 19.37
C ILE A 148 -21.94 34.71 20.18
N PRO A 149 -22.40 35.93 20.49
CA PRO A 149 -23.65 36.12 21.21
C PRO A 149 -24.81 35.53 20.38
N PRO A 150 -25.83 34.91 21.02
CA PRO A 150 -26.94 34.33 20.31
C PRO A 150 -27.63 35.41 19.48
N LYS A 151 -27.82 35.13 18.18
CA LYS A 151 -28.53 36.01 17.25
C LYS A 151 -29.94 36.24 17.80
N ARG A 152 -30.22 37.44 18.33
CA ARG A 152 -31.57 37.82 18.79
C ARG A 152 -32.54 37.49 17.66
N ARG A 153 -33.48 36.57 17.91
CA ARG A 153 -34.64 36.37 17.02
C ARG A 153 -35.30 37.75 16.86
N LYS A 154 -35.44 38.20 15.61
CA LYS A 154 -36.24 39.39 15.32
C LYS A 154 -37.67 39.11 15.83
N PRO A 155 -38.31 40.05 16.53
CA PRO A 155 -39.71 39.90 16.87
C PRO A 155 -40.50 39.68 15.58
N GLU A 156 -41.30 38.62 15.55
CA GLU A 156 -42.23 38.35 14.47
C GLU A 156 -43.20 39.53 14.42
N LEU A 157 -43.06 40.35 13.38
CA LEU A 157 -44.02 41.39 13.02
C LEU A 157 -45.18 40.70 12.31
N GLY A 158 -46.18 40.33 13.10
CA GLY A 158 -47.48 39.78 12.72
C GLY A 158 -48.16 39.34 14.01
N GLU A 159 -49.38 39.73 14.35
CA GLU A 159 -50.52 40.08 13.50
C GLU A 159 -51.42 41.11 14.22
N SER A 160 -52.00 42.00 13.40
CA SER A 160 -53.24 42.77 13.56
C SER A 160 -53.50 43.55 14.85
#